data_AF-A0A6N8G745-F1
#
_entry.id   AF-A0A6N8G745-F1
#
_cell.length_a   1.000
_cell.length_b   1.000
_cell.length_c   1.000
_cell.angle_alpha   90.00
_cell.angle_beta   90.00
_cell.angle_gamma   90.00
#
_symmetry.space_group_name_H-M   'P 1'
#
loop_
_entity.id
_entity.type
_entity.pdbx_description
1 polymer ?
#
loop_
_entity_poly.entity_id
_entity_poly.type
_entity_poly.pdbx_seq_one_letter_code
_entity_poly.pdbx_strand_id
1 'polypeptide(L)'
;MTAPAACGEPEFAVHVDQNRWLPPGGGDVHAVVRVTCRPADAAGGPVGSDPAEAAADVALRLWTPRGASVAAVVQVSPEVRDLTARRVPAGPLTGDYPTGPWGAESRAYHLHVLVPPAEAGRRMRAGRVRPLPAGADPGRAASGDVLAEWAADPDRAAAEDPGVVRRTGRAELSRAVREGLRARRDGDHHTATVRLGRAVALAHAWQDEAAAELLHRVVDVVDAAAGTVRLRSALSRADEAALGAHSTATVRTRAGNREPGAV
;
A
#
# COMPACT_ATOMS: atom_id res chain seq x y z
N MET A 1 32.06 -2.80 29.23
CA MET A 1 31.70 -2.79 27.79
C MET A 1 30.22 -3.08 27.70
N THR A 2 29.41 -2.03 27.72
CA THR A 2 27.95 -2.11 27.63
C THR A 2 27.58 -2.33 26.17
N ALA A 3 26.81 -3.37 25.88
CA ALA A 3 26.30 -3.65 24.54
C ALA A 3 25.53 -2.43 24.01
N PRO A 4 25.67 -2.04 22.73
CA PRO A 4 24.80 -1.03 22.15
C PRO A 4 23.37 -1.56 22.17
N ALA A 5 22.43 -0.71 22.58
CA ALA A 5 21.01 -0.98 22.53
C ALA A 5 20.63 -1.39 21.10
N ALA A 6 19.91 -2.51 20.95
CA ALA A 6 19.39 -2.94 19.66
C ALA A 6 18.47 -1.84 19.12
N CYS A 7 18.92 -1.13 18.08
CA CYS A 7 18.05 -0.26 17.30
C CYS A 7 16.91 -1.13 16.75
N GLY A 8 15.66 -0.67 16.94
CA GLY A 8 14.48 -1.45 16.61
C GLY A 8 14.47 -1.87 15.15
N GLU A 9 14.08 -3.12 14.87
CA GLU A 9 13.97 -3.60 13.49
C GLU A 9 12.98 -2.71 12.71
N PRO A 10 13.30 -2.31 11.47
CA PRO A 10 12.39 -1.53 10.63
C PRO A 10 11.05 -2.26 10.45
N GLU A 11 9.95 -1.57 10.74
CA GLU A 11 8.61 -2.14 10.63
C GLU A 11 8.15 -2.06 9.17
N PHE A 12 8.05 -3.21 8.51
CA PHE A 12 7.47 -3.30 7.18
C PHE A 12 5.97 -3.57 7.26
N ALA A 13 5.20 -2.82 6.46
CA ALA A 13 3.80 -3.11 6.19
C ALA A 13 3.65 -3.54 4.73
N VAL A 14 2.86 -4.60 4.48
CA VAL A 14 2.58 -5.12 3.14
C VAL A 14 1.10 -5.03 2.84
N HIS A 15 0.75 -4.46 1.70
CA HIS A 15 -0.61 -4.40 1.19
C HIS A 15 -0.67 -4.98 -0.21
N VAL A 16 -1.63 -5.87 -0.48
CA VAL A 16 -1.79 -6.55 -1.78
C VAL A 16 -3.13 -6.17 -2.39
N ASP A 17 -3.08 -5.64 -3.62
CA ASP A 17 -4.23 -5.43 -4.49
C ASP A 17 -4.10 -6.37 -5.70
N GLN A 18 -5.12 -7.16 -6.03
CA GLN A 18 -4.98 -8.26 -6.99
C GLN A 18 -6.25 -8.52 -7.81
N ASN A 19 -6.10 -9.14 -8.98
CA ASN A 19 -7.22 -9.74 -9.72
C ASN A 19 -7.59 -11.11 -9.12
N ARG A 20 -8.24 -11.11 -7.95
CA ARG A 20 -8.54 -12.36 -7.22
C ARG A 20 -9.33 -13.39 -8.04
N TRP A 21 -10.21 -12.93 -8.94
CA TRP A 21 -11.16 -13.77 -9.66
C TRP A 21 -10.65 -14.10 -11.06
N LEU A 22 -10.53 -15.39 -11.35
CA LEU A 22 -10.10 -15.92 -12.63
C LEU A 22 -11.25 -16.65 -13.34
N PRO A 23 -11.32 -16.60 -14.68
CA PRO A 23 -12.25 -17.44 -15.42
C PRO A 23 -11.84 -18.93 -15.28
N PRO A 24 -12.78 -19.88 -15.44
CA PRO A 24 -12.47 -21.31 -15.39
C PRO A 24 -11.40 -21.64 -16.45
N GLY A 25 -10.37 -22.39 -16.05
CA GLY A 25 -9.23 -22.70 -16.92
C GLY A 25 -8.22 -21.57 -17.13
N GLY A 26 -8.44 -20.38 -16.56
CA GLY A 26 -7.45 -19.29 -16.55
C GLY A 26 -6.30 -19.53 -15.56
N GLY A 27 -5.16 -18.88 -15.78
CA GLY A 27 -3.97 -19.05 -14.94
C GLY A 27 -3.23 -17.75 -14.59
N ASP A 28 -3.70 -16.59 -15.06
CA ASP A 28 -2.97 -15.33 -14.96
C ASP A 28 -3.36 -14.50 -13.74
N VAL A 29 -2.48 -14.48 -12.74
CA VAL A 29 -2.67 -13.71 -11.52
C VAL A 29 -1.76 -12.48 -11.53
N HIS A 30 -2.37 -11.32 -11.49
CA HIS A 30 -1.76 -10.00 -11.39
C HIS A 30 -2.01 -9.41 -10.00
N ALA A 31 -0.94 -8.99 -9.34
CA ALA A 31 -1.02 -8.32 -8.04
C ALA A 31 -0.10 -7.11 -7.97
N VAL A 32 -0.60 -6.00 -7.44
CA VAL A 32 0.19 -4.86 -7.02
C VAL A 32 0.43 -4.97 -5.51
N VAL A 33 1.68 -5.18 -5.14
CA VAL A 33 2.12 -5.27 -3.76
C VAL A 33 2.79 -3.96 -3.38
N ARG A 34 2.19 -3.26 -2.43
CA ARG A 34 2.81 -2.10 -1.81
C ARG A 34 3.51 -2.52 -0.53
N VAL A 35 4.77 -2.13 -0.42
CA VAL A 35 5.56 -2.31 0.79
C VAL A 35 5.91 -0.92 1.31
N THR A 36 5.65 -0.69 2.60
CA THR A 36 5.97 0.54 3.30
C THR A 36 6.91 0.20 4.44
N CYS A 37 8.05 0.88 4.49
CA CYS A 37 8.99 0.81 5.60
C CYS A 37 8.75 2.00 6.52
N ARG A 38 8.59 1.75 7.81
CA ARG A 38 8.59 2.80 8.84
C ARG A 38 9.81 2.60 9.75
N PRO A 39 10.54 3.67 10.10
CA PRO A 39 11.59 3.57 11.10
C PRO A 39 10.96 3.19 12.45
N ALA A 40 11.68 2.42 13.26
CA ALA A 40 11.18 1.88 14.51
C ALA A 40 10.80 2.95 15.56
N ASP A 41 11.31 4.19 15.43
CA ASP A 41 11.13 5.24 16.43
C ASP A 41 10.65 6.56 15.80
N ALA A 42 9.33 6.78 15.76
CA ALA A 42 8.72 8.09 15.50
C ALA A 42 7.93 8.59 16.73
N ALA A 43 8.47 8.35 17.93
CA ALA A 43 7.93 8.86 19.19
C ALA A 43 8.99 9.74 19.89
N GLY A 44 8.94 11.05 19.61
CA GLY A 44 9.41 12.16 20.47
C GLY A 44 10.84 12.11 21.03
N GLY A 45 11.79 12.73 20.33
CA GLY A 45 13.11 13.13 20.86
C GLY A 45 13.74 14.23 19.99
N PRO A 46 14.57 15.15 20.54
CA PRO A 46 15.04 16.33 19.81
C PRO A 46 15.90 15.96 18.61
N VAL A 47 15.74 16.75 17.54
CA VAL A 47 16.36 16.58 16.22
C VAL A 47 17.88 16.65 16.33
N GLY A 48 18.52 15.47 16.33
CA GLY A 48 19.89 15.26 15.89
C GLY A 48 19.88 14.79 14.44
N SER A 49 20.66 15.44 13.60
CA SER A 49 20.75 15.23 12.15
C SER A 49 21.47 13.93 11.77
N ASP A 50 20.98 12.77 12.23
CA ASP A 50 21.46 11.48 11.73
C ASP A 50 20.41 10.88 10.77
N PRO A 51 20.81 10.47 9.56
CA PRO A 51 19.88 9.88 8.60
C PRO A 51 19.26 8.65 9.25
N ALA A 52 17.93 8.65 9.38
CA ALA A 52 17.16 7.51 9.85
C ALA A 52 17.76 6.22 9.29
N GLU A 53 18.27 5.37 10.18
CA GLU A 53 19.12 4.23 9.85
C GLU A 53 18.41 3.37 8.80
N ALA A 54 18.86 3.50 7.54
CA ALA A 54 18.25 2.81 6.42
C ALA A 54 18.37 1.31 6.66
N ALA A 55 17.30 0.56 6.45
CA ALA A 55 17.38 -0.90 6.45
C ALA A 55 18.38 -1.30 5.36
N ALA A 56 19.51 -1.87 5.77
CA ALA A 56 20.48 -2.42 4.86
C ALA A 56 19.80 -3.50 4.00
N ASP A 57 20.16 -3.48 2.70
CA ASP A 57 19.66 -4.29 1.58
C ASP A 57 18.47 -5.21 1.87
N VAL A 58 17.31 -4.88 1.29
CA VAL A 58 16.06 -5.65 1.47
C VAL A 58 15.79 -6.47 0.21
N ALA A 59 15.44 -7.73 0.41
CA ALA A 59 14.94 -8.60 -0.64
C ALA A 59 13.41 -8.75 -0.55
N LEU A 60 12.73 -8.70 -1.68
CA LEU A 60 11.34 -9.11 -1.77
C LEU A 60 11.31 -10.63 -1.98
N ARG A 61 11.10 -11.40 -0.90
CA ARG A 61 10.98 -12.85 -0.96
C ARG A 61 9.59 -13.25 -1.43
N LEU A 62 9.53 -13.99 -2.53
CA LEU A 62 8.31 -14.51 -3.13
C LEU A 62 8.30 -16.04 -3.06
N TRP A 63 7.31 -16.57 -2.39
CA TRP A 63 6.96 -17.99 -2.42
C TRP A 63 5.83 -18.24 -3.42
N THR A 64 5.91 -19.33 -4.19
CA THR A 64 4.87 -19.79 -5.11
C THR A 64 4.56 -21.28 -4.90
N PRO A 65 3.30 -21.74 -5.02
CA PRO A 65 2.98 -23.15 -4.89
C PRO A 65 3.59 -23.98 -6.03
N ARG A 66 3.63 -25.31 -5.86
CA ARG A 66 4.06 -26.23 -6.93
C ARG A 66 3.20 -26.05 -8.18
N GLY A 67 3.86 -26.01 -9.34
CA GLY A 67 3.20 -25.81 -10.64
C GLY A 67 2.91 -24.35 -10.98
N ALA A 68 3.08 -23.41 -10.03
CA ALA A 68 3.03 -21.99 -10.33
C ALA A 68 4.44 -21.46 -10.68
N SER A 69 4.48 -20.46 -11.56
CA SER A 69 5.72 -19.78 -11.96
C SER A 69 5.54 -18.27 -11.89
N VAL A 70 6.62 -17.57 -11.59
CA VAL A 70 6.64 -16.11 -11.59
C VAL A 70 7.01 -15.64 -12.99
N ALA A 71 6.06 -15.05 -13.69
CA ALA A 71 6.26 -14.54 -15.06
C ALA A 71 6.89 -13.15 -15.05
N ALA A 72 6.51 -12.28 -14.11
CA ALA A 72 7.12 -10.96 -13.97
C ALA A 72 7.12 -10.45 -12.53
N VAL A 73 8.17 -9.72 -12.16
CA VAL A 73 8.26 -8.90 -10.95
C VAL A 73 8.81 -7.55 -11.35
N VAL A 74 7.97 -6.53 -11.34
CA VAL A 74 8.32 -5.19 -11.81
C VAL A 74 8.02 -4.19 -10.70
N GLN A 75 9.02 -3.44 -10.25
CA GLN A 75 8.75 -2.24 -9.47
C GLN A 75 8.05 -1.23 -10.38
N VAL A 76 6.92 -0.68 -9.94
CA VAL A 76 6.14 0.31 -10.70
C VAL A 76 6.12 1.68 -10.03
N SER A 77 6.55 1.77 -8.77
CA SER A 77 6.67 3.01 -8.01
C SER A 77 7.80 2.89 -6.98
N PRO A 78 8.58 3.95 -6.74
CA PRO A 78 8.49 5.29 -7.34
C PRO A 78 8.94 5.34 -8.81
N GLU A 79 9.80 4.42 -9.21
CA GLU A 79 10.30 4.27 -10.58
C GLU A 79 10.02 2.88 -11.12
N VAL A 80 9.87 2.79 -12.45
CA VAL A 80 9.67 1.52 -13.13
C VAL A 80 11.00 0.79 -13.25
N ARG A 81 11.12 -0.38 -12.61
CA ARG A 81 12.32 -1.22 -12.68
C ARG A 81 11.92 -2.68 -12.77
N ASP A 82 12.36 -3.35 -13.84
CA ASP A 82 12.17 -4.79 -13.97
C ASP A 82 13.14 -5.55 -13.04
N LEU A 83 12.58 -6.39 -12.17
CA LEU A 83 13.31 -7.26 -11.23
C LEU A 83 13.24 -8.73 -11.66
N THR A 84 12.49 -9.07 -12.70
CA THR A 84 12.16 -10.46 -13.08
C THR A 84 13.41 -11.32 -13.23
N ALA A 85 14.43 -10.81 -13.94
CA ALA A 85 15.70 -11.49 -14.18
C ALA A 85 16.66 -11.46 -12.97
N ARG A 86 16.34 -10.72 -11.91
CA ARG A 86 17.19 -10.55 -10.71
C ARG A 86 16.86 -11.55 -9.60
N ARG A 87 16.05 -12.57 -9.89
CA ARG A 87 15.66 -13.60 -8.94
C ARG A 87 16.87 -14.38 -8.43
N VAL A 88 17.07 -14.38 -7.11
CA VAL A 88 18.04 -15.22 -6.40
C VAL A 88 17.29 -16.40 -5.78
N PRO A 89 17.64 -17.66 -6.09
CA PRO A 89 17.00 -18.81 -5.48
C PRO A 89 17.21 -18.84 -3.96
N ALA A 90 16.12 -18.94 -3.18
CA ALA A 90 16.15 -19.01 -1.71
C ALA A 90 15.47 -20.28 -1.16
N GLY A 91 15.15 -21.21 -2.04
CA GLY A 91 14.52 -22.50 -1.74
C GLY A 91 13.79 -23.07 -2.96
N PRO A 92 13.24 -24.30 -2.86
CA PRO A 92 12.59 -24.98 -4.00
C PRO A 92 11.37 -24.25 -4.57
N LEU A 93 10.67 -23.51 -3.71
CA LEU A 93 9.43 -22.79 -4.03
C LEU A 93 9.55 -21.28 -3.78
N THR A 94 10.76 -20.80 -3.56
CA THR A 94 11.02 -19.46 -3.04
C THR A 94 12.13 -18.78 -3.83
N GLY A 95 11.92 -17.53 -4.22
CA GLY A 95 12.94 -16.69 -4.84
C GLY A 95 12.95 -15.31 -4.21
N ASP A 96 14.15 -14.75 -4.06
CA ASP A 96 14.39 -13.42 -3.53
C ASP A 96 14.65 -12.45 -4.68
N TYR A 97 13.98 -11.31 -4.65
CA TYR A 97 14.17 -10.23 -5.63
C TYR A 97 14.85 -9.05 -4.93
N PRO A 98 16.12 -8.76 -5.22
CA PRO A 98 16.85 -7.66 -4.58
C PRO A 98 16.17 -6.33 -4.90
N THR A 99 15.74 -5.62 -3.85
CA THR A 99 15.11 -4.30 -3.99
C THR A 99 16.07 -3.16 -3.65
N GLY A 100 17.22 -3.46 -3.05
CA GLY A 100 18.19 -2.48 -2.60
C GLY A 100 17.90 -1.97 -1.19
N PRO A 101 18.58 -0.91 -0.75
CA PRO A 101 18.37 -0.33 0.58
C PRO A 101 16.99 0.32 0.68
N TRP A 102 16.47 0.40 1.90
CA TRP A 102 15.19 1.05 2.21
C TRP A 102 15.34 2.11 3.29
N GLY A 103 14.82 3.30 3.04
CA GLY A 103 14.59 4.32 4.07
C GLY A 103 13.16 4.31 4.61
N ALA A 104 12.74 5.44 5.19
CA ALA A 104 11.32 5.71 5.47
C ALA A 104 10.58 6.00 4.15
N GLU A 105 10.16 4.94 3.45
CA GLU A 105 9.61 5.04 2.09
C GLU A 105 8.54 3.99 1.78
N SER A 106 7.89 4.16 0.62
CA SER A 106 6.92 3.20 0.08
C SER A 106 7.25 2.88 -1.37
N ARG A 107 7.34 1.59 -1.71
CA ARG A 107 7.50 1.11 -3.09
C ARG A 107 6.37 0.17 -3.47
N ALA A 108 6.04 0.12 -4.77
CA ALA A 108 5.00 -0.76 -5.28
C ALA A 108 5.56 -1.67 -6.37
N TYR A 109 5.14 -2.93 -6.33
CA TYR A 109 5.60 -4.00 -7.20
C TYR A 109 4.42 -4.65 -7.89
N HIS A 110 4.42 -4.67 -9.23
CA HIS A 110 3.54 -5.52 -10.01
C HIS A 110 4.13 -6.93 -10.10
N LEU A 111 3.34 -7.91 -9.69
CA LEU A 111 3.62 -9.33 -9.76
C LEU A 111 2.70 -9.95 -10.79
N HIS A 112 3.27 -10.74 -11.69
CA HIS A 112 2.53 -11.63 -12.58
C HIS A 112 2.93 -13.06 -12.27
N VAL A 113 1.98 -13.85 -11.82
CA VAL A 113 2.16 -15.26 -11.44
C VAL A 113 1.24 -16.10 -12.32
N LEU A 114 1.84 -17.09 -12.97
CA LEU A 114 1.11 -18.11 -13.71
C LEU A 114 0.82 -19.26 -12.75
N VAL A 115 -0.46 -19.55 -12.50
CA VAL A 115 -0.89 -20.67 -11.68
C VAL A 115 -1.49 -21.78 -12.56
N PRO A 116 -1.45 -23.05 -12.12
CA PRO A 116 -2.12 -24.12 -12.83
C PRO A 116 -3.62 -23.82 -12.98
N PRO A 117 -4.19 -24.05 -14.18
CA PRO A 117 -5.62 -23.83 -14.41
C PRO A 117 -6.48 -24.72 -13.50
N ALA A 118 -7.65 -24.23 -13.12
CA ALA A 118 -8.59 -24.98 -12.30
C ALA A 118 -10.05 -24.70 -12.67
N GLU A 119 -10.92 -25.56 -12.14
CA GLU A 119 -12.38 -25.44 -12.25
C GLU A 119 -12.92 -24.34 -11.32
N ALA A 120 -14.11 -23.84 -11.67
CA ALA A 120 -14.84 -22.88 -10.86
C ALA A 120 -15.08 -23.39 -9.43
N GLY A 121 -15.09 -22.47 -8.46
CA GLY A 121 -15.23 -22.76 -7.03
C GLY A 121 -13.92 -23.15 -6.34
N ARG A 122 -12.83 -23.38 -7.08
CA ARG A 122 -11.52 -23.63 -6.47
C ARG A 122 -10.89 -22.33 -5.98
N ARG A 123 -10.19 -22.41 -4.85
CA ARG A 123 -9.40 -21.33 -4.26
C ARG A 123 -7.98 -21.82 -4.01
N MET A 124 -6.99 -21.00 -4.34
CA MET A 124 -5.60 -21.25 -3.97
C MET A 124 -4.83 -19.98 -3.64
N ARG A 125 -3.67 -20.17 -3.01
CA ARG A 125 -2.68 -19.11 -2.82
C ARG A 125 -1.70 -19.14 -3.99
N ALA A 126 -1.80 -18.15 -4.87
CA ALA A 126 -0.91 -17.98 -6.01
C ALA A 126 0.51 -17.59 -5.57
N GLY A 127 0.64 -16.87 -4.45
CA GLY A 127 1.94 -16.58 -3.88
C GLY A 127 1.87 -15.96 -2.49
N ARG A 128 3.03 -15.85 -1.85
CA ARG A 128 3.22 -15.10 -0.60
C ARG A 128 4.47 -14.25 -0.71
N VAL A 129 4.32 -12.97 -0.40
CA VAL A 129 5.37 -11.97 -0.51
C VAL A 129 5.81 -11.54 0.88
N ARG A 130 7.11 -11.43 1.11
CA ARG A 130 7.71 -10.94 2.35
C ARG A 130 8.89 -10.00 2.04
N PRO A 131 8.86 -8.73 2.46
CA PRO A 131 10.08 -7.93 2.50
C PRO A 131 10.99 -8.45 3.62
N LEU A 132 12.22 -8.79 3.27
CA LEU A 132 13.22 -9.32 4.18
C LEU A 132 14.47 -8.45 4.14
N PRO A 133 14.73 -7.68 5.21
CA PRO A 133 16.03 -7.09 5.43
C PRO A 133 17.11 -8.17 5.52
N ALA A 134 18.33 -7.83 5.12
CA ALA A 134 19.48 -8.70 5.29
C ALA A 134 19.62 -9.14 6.76
N GLY A 135 19.72 -10.46 7.00
CA GLY A 135 19.89 -11.03 8.33
C GLY A 135 18.61 -11.12 9.19
N ALA A 136 17.47 -10.61 8.74
CA ALA A 136 16.21 -10.69 9.48
C ALA A 136 15.62 -12.11 9.51
N ASP A 137 14.93 -12.47 10.60
CA ASP A 137 14.20 -13.72 10.71
C ASP A 137 12.98 -13.73 9.75
N PRO A 138 12.94 -14.63 8.75
CA PRO A 138 11.81 -14.73 7.83
C PRO A 138 10.47 -15.04 8.51
N GLY A 139 10.47 -15.58 9.73
CA GLY A 139 9.28 -15.87 10.52
C GLY A 139 8.59 -14.62 11.10
N ARG A 140 9.34 -13.54 11.30
CA ARG A 140 8.84 -12.28 11.90
C ARG A 140 8.50 -11.21 10.87
N ALA A 141 8.94 -11.39 9.63
CA ALA A 141 8.68 -10.45 8.56
C ALA A 141 7.19 -10.35 8.21
N ALA A 142 6.75 -9.13 7.93
CA ALA A 142 5.42 -8.89 7.39
C ALA A 142 5.20 -9.70 6.10
N SER A 143 3.96 -10.07 5.84
CA SER A 143 3.64 -10.86 4.65
C SER A 143 2.34 -10.44 3.99
N GLY A 144 2.34 -10.48 2.66
CA GLY A 144 1.16 -10.27 1.83
C GLY A 144 0.85 -11.54 1.03
N ASP A 145 -0.41 -11.93 1.01
CA ASP A 145 -0.85 -13.13 0.28
C ASP A 145 -1.50 -12.76 -1.04
N VAL A 146 -1.07 -13.46 -2.09
CA VAL A 146 -1.66 -13.38 -3.42
C VAL A 146 -2.55 -14.61 -3.61
N LEU A 147 -3.85 -14.39 -3.85
CA LEU A 147 -4.87 -15.44 -3.98
C LEU A 147 -5.41 -15.52 -5.40
N ALA A 148 -5.75 -16.74 -5.81
CA ALA A 148 -6.48 -17.03 -7.03
C ALA A 148 -7.75 -17.81 -6.69
N GLU A 149 -8.89 -17.32 -7.17
CA GLU A 149 -10.20 -17.95 -7.04
C GLU A 149 -10.83 -18.06 -8.42
N TRP A 150 -11.15 -19.27 -8.84
CA TRP A 150 -11.80 -19.51 -10.13
C TRP A 150 -13.30 -19.35 -9.95
N ALA A 151 -13.89 -18.41 -10.67
CA ALA A 151 -15.32 -18.14 -10.61
C ALA A 151 -15.96 -18.48 -11.96
N ALA A 152 -17.20 -18.96 -11.95
CA ALA A 152 -17.97 -19.15 -13.18
C ALA A 152 -18.25 -17.81 -13.88
N ASP A 153 -18.44 -16.76 -13.08
CA ASP A 153 -18.59 -15.37 -13.50
C ASP A 153 -17.61 -14.49 -12.70
N PRO A 154 -16.40 -14.24 -13.22
CA PRO A 154 -15.37 -13.49 -12.49
C PRO A 154 -15.73 -12.01 -12.32
N ASP A 155 -16.49 -11.41 -13.23
CA ASP A 155 -16.87 -9.99 -13.16
C ASP A 155 -17.90 -9.76 -12.05
N ARG A 156 -18.88 -10.65 -11.95
CA ARG A 156 -19.85 -10.63 -10.85
C ARG A 156 -19.17 -10.90 -9.51
N ALA A 157 -18.30 -11.91 -9.43
CA ALA A 157 -17.55 -12.19 -8.20
C ALA A 157 -16.66 -11.01 -7.79
N ALA A 158 -16.09 -10.29 -8.76
CA ALA A 158 -15.35 -9.05 -8.49
C ALA A 158 -16.26 -7.96 -7.93
N ALA A 159 -17.44 -7.73 -8.51
CA ALA A 159 -18.38 -6.72 -8.02
C ALA A 159 -18.88 -7.01 -6.59
N GLU A 160 -18.99 -8.28 -6.22
CA GLU A 160 -19.42 -8.72 -4.89
C GLU A 160 -18.27 -8.73 -3.85
N ASP A 161 -17.00 -8.62 -4.28
CA ASP A 161 -15.85 -8.56 -3.36
C ASP A 161 -15.73 -7.17 -2.70
N PRO A 162 -15.68 -7.09 -1.35
CA PRO A 162 -15.48 -5.83 -0.63
C PRO A 162 -14.19 -5.08 -1.01
N GLY A 163 -13.22 -5.76 -1.64
CA GLY A 163 -11.99 -5.17 -2.15
C GLY A 163 -12.16 -4.36 -3.43
N VAL A 164 -13.16 -4.64 -4.26
CA VAL A 164 -13.46 -3.85 -5.48
C VAL A 164 -14.12 -2.52 -5.13
N VAL A 165 -14.98 -2.49 -4.10
CA VAL A 165 -15.51 -1.24 -3.52
C VAL A 165 -14.35 -0.33 -3.08
N ARG A 166 -13.33 -0.88 -2.42
CA ARG A 166 -12.12 -0.14 -2.00
C ARG A 166 -11.27 0.34 -3.20
N ARG A 167 -11.18 -0.43 -4.29
CA ARG A 167 -10.43 -0.07 -5.50
C ARG A 167 -11.12 1.04 -6.29
N THR A 168 -12.42 0.91 -6.55
CA THR A 168 -13.25 1.94 -7.21
C THR A 168 -13.27 3.22 -6.37
N GLY A 169 -13.39 3.07 -5.06
CA GLY A 169 -13.30 4.18 -4.12
C GLY A 169 -11.96 4.91 -4.16
N ARG A 170 -10.83 4.20 -4.19
CA ARG A 170 -9.51 4.86 -4.27
C ARG A 170 -9.34 5.67 -5.55
N ALA A 171 -9.82 5.18 -6.70
CA ALA A 171 -9.77 5.93 -7.95
C ALA A 171 -10.57 7.24 -7.87
N GLU A 172 -11.71 7.21 -7.20
CA GLU A 172 -12.54 8.39 -6.95
C GLU A 172 -11.84 9.38 -6.00
N LEU A 173 -11.23 8.90 -4.92
CA LEU A 173 -10.45 9.73 -3.99
C LEU A 173 -9.27 10.42 -4.71
N SER A 174 -8.48 9.67 -5.49
CA SER A 174 -7.35 10.24 -6.24
C SER A 174 -7.82 11.31 -7.22
N ARG A 175 -8.96 11.09 -7.88
CA ARG A 175 -9.54 12.07 -8.80
C ARG A 175 -10.00 13.32 -8.07
N ALA A 176 -10.73 13.16 -6.95
CA ALA A 176 -11.22 14.27 -6.13
C ALA A 176 -10.07 15.14 -5.60
N VAL A 177 -8.99 14.52 -5.09
CA VAL A 177 -7.79 15.25 -4.62
C VAL A 177 -7.11 16.00 -5.76
N ARG A 178 -6.86 15.36 -6.91
CA ARG A 178 -6.19 16.02 -8.05
C ARG A 178 -6.98 17.19 -8.60
N GLU A 179 -8.29 17.00 -8.80
CA GLU A 179 -9.19 18.06 -9.28
C GLU A 179 -9.28 19.21 -8.28
N GLY A 180 -9.36 18.90 -6.97
CA GLY A 180 -9.41 19.90 -5.91
C GLY A 180 -8.13 20.74 -5.79
N LEU A 181 -6.96 20.09 -5.83
CA LEU A 181 -5.67 20.78 -5.79
C LEU A 181 -5.40 21.60 -7.07
N ARG A 182 -5.85 21.10 -8.24
CA ARG A 182 -5.75 21.86 -9.49
C ARG A 182 -6.64 23.11 -9.45
N ALA A 183 -7.92 22.96 -9.09
CA ALA A 183 -8.85 24.07 -8.96
C ALA A 183 -8.33 25.13 -7.98
N ARG A 184 -7.70 24.69 -6.88
CA ARG A 184 -7.09 25.59 -5.91
C ARG A 184 -5.92 26.40 -6.51
N ARG A 185 -5.02 25.75 -7.27
CA ARG A 185 -3.92 26.45 -7.97
C ARG A 185 -4.43 27.44 -9.01
N ASP A 186 -5.55 27.10 -9.64
CA ASP A 186 -6.20 27.93 -10.65
C ASP A 186 -7.06 29.07 -10.03
N GLY A 187 -7.14 29.16 -8.69
CA GLY A 187 -7.92 30.17 -7.97
C GLY A 187 -9.42 29.88 -7.88
N ASP A 188 -9.88 28.73 -8.38
CA ASP A 188 -11.27 28.28 -8.28
C ASP A 188 -11.55 27.63 -6.92
N HIS A 189 -11.80 28.50 -5.94
CA HIS A 189 -12.09 28.10 -4.57
C HIS A 189 -13.39 27.28 -4.43
N HIS A 190 -14.37 27.49 -5.30
CA HIS A 190 -15.64 26.76 -5.24
C HIS A 190 -15.42 25.30 -5.62
N THR A 191 -14.84 25.04 -6.79
CA THR A 191 -14.53 23.68 -7.25
C THR A 191 -13.56 22.98 -6.31
N ALA A 192 -12.56 23.70 -5.80
CA ALA A 192 -11.62 23.15 -4.82
C ALA A 192 -12.32 22.68 -3.54
N THR A 193 -13.27 23.46 -3.02
CA THR A 193 -14.04 23.11 -1.82
C THR A 193 -14.88 21.86 -2.05
N VAL A 194 -15.61 21.79 -3.17
CA VAL A 194 -16.46 20.65 -3.52
C VAL A 194 -15.63 19.37 -3.68
N ARG A 195 -14.51 19.45 -4.40
CA ARG A 195 -13.68 18.28 -4.71
C ARG A 195 -12.88 17.79 -3.50
N LEU A 196 -12.29 18.69 -2.71
CA LEU A 196 -11.59 18.30 -1.48
C LEU A 196 -12.58 17.83 -0.40
N GLY A 197 -13.79 18.40 -0.36
CA GLY A 197 -14.88 17.92 0.49
C GLY A 197 -15.31 16.49 0.16
N ARG A 198 -15.45 16.17 -1.14
CA ARG A 198 -15.69 14.80 -1.59
C ARG A 198 -14.56 13.86 -1.16
N ALA A 199 -13.30 14.30 -1.26
CA ALA A 199 -12.17 13.50 -0.80
C ALA A 199 -12.23 13.20 0.72
N VAL A 200 -12.65 14.18 1.54
CA VAL A 200 -12.85 13.99 2.98
C VAL A 200 -13.98 13.02 3.28
N ALA A 201 -15.12 13.13 2.61
CA ALA A 201 -16.23 12.18 2.78
C ALA A 201 -15.83 10.74 2.46
N LEU A 202 -15.07 10.55 1.37
CA LEU A 202 -14.56 9.24 0.98
C LEU A 202 -13.53 8.69 1.98
N ALA A 203 -12.61 9.54 2.46
CA ALA A 203 -11.64 9.15 3.49
C ALA A 203 -12.34 8.75 4.81
N HIS A 204 -13.37 9.50 5.24
CA HIS A 204 -14.14 9.21 6.44
C HIS A 204 -14.95 7.91 6.31
N ALA A 205 -15.70 7.76 5.22
CA ALA A 205 -16.52 6.56 4.97
C ALA A 205 -15.71 5.26 4.97
N TRP A 206 -14.41 5.33 4.66
CA TRP A 206 -13.50 4.16 4.64
C TRP A 206 -12.50 4.12 5.79
N GLN A 207 -12.62 5.03 6.76
CA GLN A 207 -11.71 5.18 7.90
C GLN A 207 -10.22 5.25 7.48
N ASP A 208 -9.93 6.01 6.41
CA ASP A 208 -8.57 6.29 5.94
C ASP A 208 -7.99 7.48 6.71
N GLU A 209 -7.61 7.25 7.97
CA GLU A 209 -6.95 8.21 8.86
C GLU A 209 -5.71 8.87 8.22
N ALA A 210 -4.95 8.14 7.41
CA ALA A 210 -3.75 8.70 6.76
C ALA A 210 -4.14 9.74 5.69
N ALA A 211 -5.16 9.45 4.87
CA ALA A 211 -5.72 10.42 3.94
C ALA A 211 -6.42 11.56 4.68
N ALA A 212 -7.13 11.27 5.78
CA ALA A 212 -7.81 12.27 6.59
C ALA A 212 -6.81 13.27 7.21
N GLU A 213 -5.71 12.81 7.80
CA GLU A 213 -4.68 13.71 8.35
C GLU A 213 -4.06 14.62 7.29
N LEU A 214 -3.80 14.10 6.09
CA LEU A 214 -3.26 14.90 5.00
C LEU A 214 -4.29 15.91 4.48
N LEU A 215 -5.56 15.51 4.38
CA LEU A 215 -6.65 16.40 4.00
C LEU A 215 -6.84 17.52 5.03
N HIS A 216 -6.72 17.25 6.33
CA HIS A 216 -6.80 18.28 7.39
C HIS A 216 -5.70 19.35 7.30
N ARG A 217 -4.57 19.06 6.65
CA ARG A 217 -3.53 20.07 6.40
C ARG A 217 -3.94 21.02 5.28
N VAL A 218 -4.82 20.59 4.38
CA VAL A 218 -5.24 21.33 3.20
C VAL A 218 -6.59 22.03 3.41
N VAL A 219 -7.47 21.43 4.19
CA VAL A 219 -8.82 21.93 4.46
C VAL A 219 -9.16 21.84 5.95
N ASP A 220 -9.93 22.81 6.44
CA ASP A 220 -10.59 22.73 7.74
C ASP A 220 -11.90 21.96 7.57
N VAL A 221 -11.98 20.78 8.18
CA VAL A 221 -13.15 19.91 8.09
C VAL A 221 -14.21 20.40 9.08
N VAL A 222 -15.41 20.69 8.56
CA VAL A 222 -16.59 21.05 9.37
C VAL A 222 -17.45 19.81 9.64
N ASP A 223 -17.64 19.00 8.61
CA ASP A 223 -18.36 17.72 8.69
C ASP A 223 -17.69 16.71 7.76
N ALA A 224 -17.05 15.69 8.35
CA ALA A 224 -16.35 14.67 7.61
C ALA A 224 -17.29 13.69 6.88
N ALA A 225 -18.48 13.44 7.43
CA ALA A 225 -19.46 12.51 6.83
C ALA A 225 -20.18 13.15 5.64
N ALA A 226 -20.54 14.43 5.75
CA ALA A 226 -21.14 15.20 4.67
C ALA A 226 -20.10 15.71 3.65
N GLY A 227 -18.80 15.70 3.99
CA GLY A 227 -17.74 16.29 3.15
C GLY A 227 -17.73 17.82 3.16
N THR A 228 -18.25 18.44 4.22
CA THR A 228 -18.28 19.90 4.34
C THR A 228 -16.94 20.39 4.86
N VAL A 229 -16.23 21.16 4.04
CA VAL A 229 -14.88 21.64 4.34
C VAL A 229 -14.74 23.12 4.01
N ARG A 230 -13.79 23.79 4.67
CA ARG A 230 -13.34 25.13 4.32
C ARG A 230 -11.89 25.05 3.87
N LEU A 231 -11.57 25.75 2.79
CA LEU A 231 -10.18 25.82 2.33
C LEU A 231 -9.34 26.59 3.35
N ARG A 232 -8.19 26.03 3.76
CA ARG A 232 -7.21 26.78 4.55
C ARG A 232 -6.61 27.90 3.72
N SER A 233 -6.36 29.06 4.32
CA SER A 233 -5.82 30.24 3.63
C SER A 233 -4.31 30.16 3.38
N ALA A 234 -3.55 29.51 4.27
CA ALA A 234 -2.11 29.29 4.13
C ALA A 234 -1.83 27.80 3.91
N LEU A 235 -1.39 27.45 2.70
CA LEU A 235 -1.00 26.10 2.34
C LEU A 235 0.42 26.11 1.81
N SER A 236 1.27 25.25 2.37
CA SER A 236 2.62 25.10 1.85
C SER A 236 2.57 24.25 0.57
N ARG A 237 3.46 24.54 -0.39
CA ARG A 237 3.64 23.67 -1.57
C ARG A 237 3.98 22.23 -1.18
N ALA A 238 4.61 22.04 -0.01
CA ALA A 238 4.95 20.73 0.53
C ALA A 238 3.71 19.92 0.93
N ASP A 239 2.70 20.56 1.52
CA ASP A 239 1.44 19.89 1.91
C ASP A 239 0.61 19.51 0.68
N GLU A 240 0.56 20.37 -0.36
CA GLU A 240 -0.09 20.04 -1.63
C GLU A 240 0.60 18.87 -2.34
N ALA A 241 1.94 18.86 -2.36
CA ALA A 241 2.72 17.77 -2.96
C ALA A 241 2.55 16.46 -2.18
N ALA A 242 2.55 16.51 -0.84
CA ALA A 242 2.35 15.35 0.02
C ALA A 242 0.96 14.74 -0.17
N LEU A 243 -0.10 15.57 -0.23
CA LEU A 243 -1.46 15.08 -0.47
C LEU A 243 -1.61 14.49 -1.89
N GLY A 244 -0.98 15.12 -2.89
CA GLY A 244 -0.94 14.59 -4.26
C GLY A 244 -0.27 13.22 -4.37
N ALA A 245 0.89 13.05 -3.72
CA ALA A 245 1.63 11.80 -3.68
C ALA A 245 0.90 10.70 -2.90
N HIS A 246 0.21 11.04 -1.80
CA HIS A 246 -0.58 10.08 -1.03
C HIS A 246 -1.86 9.64 -1.76
N SER A 247 -2.44 10.52 -2.59
CA SER A 247 -3.64 10.18 -3.37
C SER A 247 -3.42 9.03 -4.35
N THR A 248 -2.19 8.87 -4.87
CA THR A 248 -1.79 7.76 -5.75
C THR A 248 -1.20 6.58 -4.98
N ALA A 249 -0.91 6.77 -3.69
CA ALA A 249 -0.42 5.72 -2.80
C ALA A 249 -1.59 4.97 -2.15
N THR A 250 -1.85 3.74 -2.61
CA THR A 250 -2.77 2.79 -1.96
C THR A 250 -2.25 2.34 -0.60
N VAL A 251 -2.50 3.08 0.48
CA VAL A 251 -2.17 2.65 1.86
C VAL A 251 -3.43 2.57 2.70
N ARG A 252 -3.60 1.43 3.39
CA ARG A 252 -4.66 1.24 4.39
C ARG A 252 -4.13 1.53 5.79
N THR A 253 -5.03 2.02 6.61
CA THR A 253 -4.92 2.55 7.96
C THR A 253 -4.76 1.50 9.07
N ARG A 254 -4.15 1.97 10.16
CA ARG A 254 -3.96 1.33 11.47
C ARG A 254 -5.33 1.22 12.17
N ALA A 255 -5.77 0.00 12.47
CA ALA A 255 -6.85 -0.22 13.44
C ALA A 255 -6.19 -0.35 14.82
N GLY A 256 -6.46 0.61 15.70
CA GLY A 256 -6.19 0.48 17.13
C GLY A 256 -7.40 -0.10 17.84
N ASN A 257 -7.15 -1.01 18.80
CA ASN A 257 -8.03 -1.14 19.95
C ASN A 257 -7.24 -1.69 21.15
N ARG A 258 -7.04 -0.85 22.16
CA ARG A 258 -7.43 -1.18 23.55
C ARG A 258 -7.32 0.06 24.43
N GLU A 259 -8.47 0.62 24.79
CA GLU A 259 -8.63 1.32 26.05
C GLU A 259 -8.66 0.29 27.19
N PRO A 260 -8.09 0.62 28.36
CA PRO A 260 -8.63 0.14 29.61
C PRO A 260 -8.92 1.31 30.55
N GLY A 261 -10.21 1.57 30.79
CA GLY A 261 -10.71 2.52 31.78
C GLY A 261 -12.12 2.15 32.24
N ALA A 262 -12.21 1.15 33.13
CA ALA A 262 -13.36 0.82 33.99
C ALA A 262 -12.90 -0.37 34.86
N VAL A 263 -12.86 -0.35 36.19
CA VAL A 263 -13.35 0.51 37.28
C VAL A 263 -12.38 0.41 38.45
#